data_AF-A0A3C1LPU0-F1
#
_entry.id   AF-A0A3C1LPU0-F1
#
_cell.length_a   1.000
_cell.length_b   1.000
_cell.length_c   1.000
_cell.angle_alpha   90.00
_cell.angle_beta   90.00
_cell.angle_gamma   90.00
#
_symmetry.space_group_name_H-M   'P 1'
#
loop_
_entity.id
_entity.type
_entity.pdbx_description
1 polymer ?
#
loop_
_entity_poly.entity_id
_entity_poly.type
_entity_poly.pdbx_seq_one_letter_code
_entity_poly.pdbx_strand_id
1 'polypeptide(L)'
;MKRILICLILLSLSLIAVAQTNRVITAQNQAPVHYTFGQDVTMRVEVNIGAQDVKTVRLRYRQPQETIYHTQDMRLQAPGSLVWETVLKSSQIRDKDIQYHYEFVLKDLTVEILPREFEMSGPYVLTPGPMSGKLDEGFILLSTEGEFESDAFVFAVSFFEIAEEIDPSTIRVWVGGRDVTKESTITDNTVVYRDSKTKGEEVRALITAVKEEGKVQSHIWSIKTPKIRARIPLNFTGSVNFASNIYNHDYSETLTDVLENENDWMAWGDASLNSGIATAYTNLLFS
;
A
#
# COMPACT_ATOMS: atom_id res chain seq x y z
N MET A 1 64.76 -17.61 21.86
CA MET A 1 63.63 -17.42 22.81
C MET A 1 62.82 -16.14 22.55
N LYS A 2 63.40 -14.92 22.60
CA LYS A 2 62.64 -13.66 22.38
C LYS A 2 61.83 -13.60 21.07
N ARG A 3 62.39 -14.07 19.95
CA ARG A 3 61.70 -14.08 18.64
C ARG A 3 60.49 -15.03 18.60
N ILE A 4 60.58 -16.18 19.28
CA ILE A 4 59.48 -17.16 19.37
C ILE A 4 58.33 -16.60 20.23
N LEU A 5 58.66 -15.91 21.32
CA LEU A 5 57.67 -15.26 22.18
C LEU A 5 56.92 -14.14 21.43
N ILE A 6 57.62 -13.32 20.64
CA ILE A 6 57.02 -12.26 19.81
C ILE A 6 56.08 -12.86 18.76
N CYS A 7 56.48 -13.95 18.09
CA CYS A 7 55.61 -14.65 17.14
C CYS A 7 54.36 -15.23 17.80
N LEU A 8 54.47 -15.82 19.00
CA LEU A 8 53.31 -16.33 19.75
C LEU A 8 52.35 -15.22 20.17
N ILE A 9 52.88 -14.06 20.59
CA ILE A 9 52.06 -12.90 20.94
C ILE A 9 51.33 -12.38 19.70
N LEU A 10 52.02 -12.21 18.56
CA LEU A 10 51.39 -11.76 17.32
C LEU A 10 50.32 -12.73 16.81
N LEU A 11 50.55 -14.04 16.94
CA LEU A 11 49.58 -15.07 16.57
C LEU A 11 48.34 -15.03 17.50
N SER A 12 48.54 -14.80 18.80
CA SER A 12 47.42 -14.65 19.74
C SER A 12 46.62 -13.37 19.47
N LEU A 13 47.29 -12.26 19.13
CA LEU A 13 46.63 -11.01 18.76
C LEU A 13 45.88 -11.11 17.43
N SER A 14 46.41 -11.84 16.44
CA SER A 14 45.70 -12.06 15.18
C SER A 14 44.47 -12.95 15.38
N LEU A 15 44.55 -13.99 16.21
CA LEU A 15 43.39 -14.83 16.55
C LEU A 15 42.30 -14.05 17.29
N ILE A 16 42.66 -13.16 18.21
CA ILE A 16 41.70 -12.29 18.90
C ILE A 16 41.08 -11.27 17.93
N ALA A 17 41.88 -10.70 17.03
CA ALA A 17 41.38 -9.78 16.01
C ALA A 17 40.36 -10.46 15.07
N VAL A 18 40.63 -11.69 14.63
CA VAL A 18 39.71 -12.48 13.79
C VAL A 18 38.43 -12.88 14.54
N ALA A 19 38.54 -13.17 15.84
CA ALA A 19 37.37 -13.48 16.68
C ALA A 19 36.47 -12.25 16.90
N GLN A 20 37.03 -11.03 16.88
CA GLN A 20 36.24 -9.80 16.98
C GLN A 20 35.58 -9.39 15.67
N THR A 21 36.16 -9.72 14.52
CA THR A 21 35.57 -9.43 13.19
C THR A 21 34.47 -10.41 12.79
N ASN A 22 34.40 -11.58 13.41
CA ASN A 22 33.40 -12.61 13.14
C ASN A 22 32.30 -12.66 14.21
N ARG A 23 31.81 -11.50 14.64
CA ARG A 23 30.50 -11.46 15.32
C ARG A 23 29.46 -11.76 14.27
N VAL A 24 28.90 -12.96 14.33
CA VAL A 24 27.93 -13.45 13.36
C VAL A 24 26.59 -13.57 14.10
N ILE A 25 25.62 -12.70 13.80
CA ILE A 25 24.26 -12.93 14.27
C ILE A 25 23.69 -14.11 13.51
N THR A 26 23.34 -15.17 14.24
CA THR A 26 22.59 -16.29 13.67
C THR A 26 21.18 -16.23 14.20
N ALA A 27 20.22 -16.05 13.30
CA ALA A 27 18.82 -15.88 13.65
C ALA A 27 17.93 -16.74 12.75
N GLN A 28 16.77 -17.11 13.28
CA GLN A 28 15.76 -17.91 12.60
C GLN A 28 14.46 -17.13 12.48
N ASN A 29 13.95 -17.00 11.25
CA ASN A 29 12.62 -16.45 11.02
C ASN A 29 11.56 -17.43 11.55
N GLN A 30 10.71 -16.94 12.46
CA GLN A 30 9.58 -17.68 13.01
C GLN A 30 8.24 -17.00 12.66
N ALA A 31 8.25 -16.01 11.76
CA ALA A 31 7.03 -15.41 11.26
C ALA A 31 6.23 -16.42 10.43
N PRO A 32 4.90 -16.32 10.44
CA PRO A 32 4.07 -17.17 9.60
C PRO A 32 4.31 -16.86 8.11
N VAL A 33 4.11 -17.86 7.26
CA VAL A 33 4.12 -17.68 5.79
C VAL A 33 2.82 -17.03 5.33
N HIS A 34 1.72 -17.32 6.04
CA HIS A 34 0.39 -16.88 5.68
C HIS A 34 -0.29 -16.09 6.81
N TYR A 35 -1.14 -15.14 6.46
CA TYR A 35 -2.02 -14.46 7.42
C TYR A 35 -3.48 -14.53 7.04
N THR A 36 -4.34 -14.42 8.06
CA THR A 36 -5.80 -14.45 7.92
C THR A 36 -6.33 -13.02 7.77
N PHE A 37 -7.29 -12.81 6.86
CA PHE A 37 -7.89 -11.49 6.67
C PHE A 37 -8.51 -10.92 7.95
N GLY A 38 -8.35 -9.61 8.13
CA GLY A 38 -8.82 -8.89 9.31
C GLY A 38 -8.05 -9.17 10.60
N GLN A 39 -7.09 -10.10 10.61
CA GLN A 39 -6.32 -10.45 11.81
C GLN A 39 -4.95 -9.78 11.84
N ASP A 40 -4.54 -9.40 13.05
CA ASP A 40 -3.19 -8.94 13.32
C ASP A 40 -2.21 -10.12 13.24
N VAL A 41 -1.01 -9.85 12.74
CA VAL A 41 0.03 -10.87 12.54
C VAL A 41 1.19 -10.61 13.48
N THR A 42 1.53 -11.60 14.29
CA THR A 42 2.73 -11.53 15.14
C THR A 42 3.94 -11.99 14.34
N MET A 43 4.85 -11.08 14.09
CA MET A 43 6.12 -11.32 13.42
C MET A 43 7.16 -11.68 14.47
N ARG A 44 7.90 -12.77 14.25
CA ARG A 44 8.87 -13.30 15.23
C ARG A 44 10.19 -13.65 14.59
N VAL A 45 11.26 -13.35 15.30
CA VAL A 45 12.62 -13.78 14.96
C VAL A 45 13.35 -14.20 16.21
N GLU A 46 14.00 -15.36 16.16
CA GLU A 46 14.80 -15.91 17.25
C GLU A 46 16.28 -15.69 16.96
N VAL A 47 17.02 -15.09 17.90
CA VAL A 47 18.46 -14.85 17.77
C VAL A 47 19.25 -15.90 18.53
N ASN A 48 19.70 -16.94 17.82
CA ASN A 48 20.39 -18.11 18.38
C ASN A 48 21.85 -17.83 18.77
N ILE A 49 22.55 -16.98 18.01
CA ILE A 49 23.96 -16.62 18.27
C ILE A 49 24.08 -15.10 18.19
N GLY A 50 24.78 -14.51 19.15
CA GLY A 50 25.08 -13.07 19.17
C GLY A 50 23.98 -12.20 19.80
N ALA A 51 22.98 -12.79 20.46
CA ALA A 51 21.87 -12.05 21.07
C ALA A 51 22.33 -10.97 22.07
N GLN A 52 23.40 -11.24 22.82
CA GLN A 52 24.00 -10.28 23.75
C GLN A 52 24.58 -9.04 23.07
N ASP A 53 24.90 -9.11 21.78
CA ASP A 53 25.49 -8.02 21.01
C ASP A 53 24.42 -7.18 20.29
N VAL A 54 23.18 -7.68 20.23
CA VAL A 54 22.03 -6.98 19.64
C VAL A 54 21.58 -5.85 20.57
N LYS A 55 21.50 -4.64 20.03
CA LYS A 55 20.90 -3.46 20.68
C LYS A 55 19.41 -3.37 20.39
N THR A 56 19.02 -3.57 19.14
CA THR A 56 17.62 -3.47 18.70
C THR A 56 17.40 -4.32 17.46
N VAL A 57 16.21 -4.91 17.34
CA VAL A 57 15.76 -5.60 16.13
C VAL A 57 14.63 -4.79 15.50
N ARG A 58 14.68 -4.62 14.18
CA ARG A 58 13.64 -3.95 13.40
C ARG A 58 13.09 -4.88 12.35
N LEU A 59 11.78 -4.86 12.21
CA LEU A 59 11.10 -5.40 11.04
C LEU A 59 11.02 -4.30 9.99
N ARG A 60 11.58 -4.56 8.81
CA ARG A 60 11.38 -3.74 7.61
C ARG A 60 10.36 -4.44 6.74
N TYR A 61 9.27 -3.77 6.38
CA TYR A 61 8.24 -4.37 5.54
C TYR A 61 7.66 -3.38 4.52
N ARG A 62 7.13 -3.89 3.41
CA ARG A 62 6.45 -3.10 2.37
C ARG A 62 5.50 -3.95 1.54
N GLN A 63 4.56 -3.32 0.87
CA GLN A 63 3.82 -3.95 -0.22
C GLN A 63 4.68 -4.00 -1.48
N PRO A 64 4.51 -4.98 -2.39
CA PRO A 64 5.32 -5.12 -3.61
C PRO A 64 5.38 -3.86 -4.50
N GLN A 65 4.32 -3.06 -4.51
CA GLN A 65 4.23 -1.80 -5.26
C GLN A 65 4.84 -0.59 -4.55
N GLU A 66 5.27 -0.73 -3.29
CA GLU A 66 5.95 0.32 -2.54
C GLU A 66 7.46 0.26 -2.75
N THR A 67 8.08 1.42 -2.96
CA THR A 67 9.55 1.49 -3.10
C THR A 67 10.24 1.49 -1.74
N ILE A 68 9.60 2.09 -0.73
CA ILE A 68 10.19 2.36 0.59
C ILE A 68 9.69 1.33 1.60
N TYR A 69 10.60 0.79 2.42
CA TYR A 69 10.25 -0.05 3.55
C TYR A 69 9.76 0.76 4.74
N HIS A 70 8.60 0.38 5.25
CA HIS A 70 8.15 0.75 6.60
C HIS A 70 9.04 0.09 7.65
N THR A 71 9.09 0.69 8.83
CA THR A 71 9.96 0.25 9.92
C THR A 71 9.16 0.07 11.18
N GLN A 72 9.34 -1.08 11.82
CA GLN A 72 8.70 -1.36 13.08
C GLN A 72 9.72 -1.97 14.05
N ASP A 73 9.93 -1.28 15.18
CA ASP A 73 10.80 -1.81 16.22
C ASP A 73 10.17 -3.06 16.83
N MET A 74 11.01 -4.07 17.06
CA MET A 74 10.64 -5.31 17.73
C MET A 74 11.03 -5.24 19.20
N ARG A 75 10.30 -5.98 20.04
CA ARG A 75 10.56 -6.09 21.48
C ARG A 75 10.89 -7.53 21.82
N LEU A 76 11.73 -7.72 22.84
CA LEU A 76 11.91 -9.05 23.42
C LEU A 76 10.58 -9.55 23.95
N GLN A 77 10.24 -10.79 23.63
CA GLN A 77 9.02 -11.45 24.08
C GLN A 77 8.94 -11.51 25.62
N ALA A 78 10.08 -11.75 26.26
CA ALA A 78 10.24 -11.75 27.71
C ALA A 78 11.70 -11.39 28.08
N PRO A 79 11.96 -10.91 29.31
CA PRO A 79 13.32 -10.73 29.80
C PRO A 79 14.13 -12.03 29.70
N GLY A 80 15.30 -11.97 29.06
CA GLY A 80 16.16 -13.14 28.83
C GLY A 80 15.74 -14.05 27.67
N SER A 81 14.65 -13.73 26.97
CA SER A 81 14.26 -14.45 25.74
C SER A 81 15.24 -14.17 24.60
N LEU A 82 15.36 -15.13 23.68
CA LEU A 82 16.05 -14.96 22.40
C LEU A 82 15.09 -14.51 21.29
N VAL A 83 13.78 -14.49 21.58
CA VAL A 83 12.72 -14.17 20.63
C VAL A 83 12.37 -12.69 20.70
N TRP A 84 12.47 -12.04 19.55
CA TRP A 84 11.98 -10.69 19.31
C TRP A 84 10.66 -10.78 18.55
N GLU A 85 9.69 -9.96 18.94
CA GLU A 85 8.38 -9.93 18.30
C GLU A 85 7.86 -8.51 18.08
N THR A 86 7.03 -8.37 17.05
CA THR A 86 6.21 -7.19 16.79
C THR A 86 4.93 -7.58 16.08
N VAL A 87 3.93 -6.69 16.09
CA VAL A 87 2.60 -6.99 15.52
C VAL A 87 2.33 -6.11 14.32
N LEU A 88 2.20 -6.71 13.14
CA LEU A 88 1.63 -6.04 11.97
C LEU A 88 0.12 -6.01 12.11
N LYS A 89 -0.45 -4.81 12.04
CA LYS A 89 -1.90 -4.62 12.15
C LYS A 89 -2.60 -5.04 10.87
N SER A 90 -3.78 -5.62 11.01
CA SER A 90 -4.61 -6.01 9.85
C SER A 90 -4.87 -4.83 8.90
N SER A 91 -4.97 -3.61 9.43
CA SER A 91 -5.15 -2.38 8.66
C SER A 91 -3.95 -2.01 7.77
N GLN A 92 -2.74 -2.46 8.12
CA GLN A 92 -1.49 -2.21 7.40
C GLN A 92 -1.29 -3.21 6.26
N ILE A 93 -1.64 -4.48 6.49
CA ILE A 93 -1.38 -5.58 5.54
C ILE A 93 -2.57 -5.88 4.62
N ARG A 94 -3.80 -5.69 5.12
CA ARG A 94 -5.08 -5.88 4.41
C ARG A 94 -5.20 -7.24 3.72
N ASP A 95 -5.08 -7.24 2.39
CA ASP A 95 -5.16 -8.39 1.49
C ASP A 95 -3.96 -8.49 0.56
N LYS A 96 -2.89 -7.74 0.86
CA LYS A 96 -1.71 -7.63 0.02
C LYS A 96 -0.63 -8.60 0.48
N ASP A 97 0.18 -9.04 -0.47
CA ASP A 97 1.44 -9.68 -0.12
C ASP A 97 2.36 -8.63 0.54
N ILE A 98 3.14 -9.06 1.52
CA ILE A 98 4.03 -8.20 2.29
C ILE A 98 5.44 -8.74 2.17
N GLN A 99 6.32 -7.96 1.58
CA GLN A 99 7.76 -8.23 1.55
C GLN A 99 8.38 -7.73 2.84
N TYR A 100 9.18 -8.55 3.51
CA TYR A 100 9.83 -8.15 4.76
C TYR A 100 11.22 -8.75 4.96
N HIS A 101 12.01 -8.09 5.79
CA HIS A 101 13.28 -8.58 6.31
C HIS A 101 13.52 -8.02 7.72
N TYR A 102 14.49 -8.60 8.42
CA TYR A 102 14.88 -8.14 9.75
C TYR A 102 16.22 -7.42 9.67
N GLU A 103 16.33 -6.31 10.40
CA GLU A 103 17.59 -5.62 10.66
C GLU A 103 17.95 -5.78 12.14
N PHE A 104 19.17 -6.25 12.40
CA PHE A 104 19.76 -6.35 13.74
C PHE A 104 20.75 -5.20 13.89
N VAL A 105 20.39 -4.20 14.69
CA VAL A 105 21.31 -3.13 15.06
C VAL A 105 22.12 -3.60 16.26
N LEU A 106 23.43 -3.74 16.10
CA LEU A 106 24.33 -4.19 17.15
C LEU A 106 24.72 -3.04 18.09
N LYS A 107 25.33 -3.38 19.23
CA LYS A 107 25.82 -2.40 20.22
C LYS A 107 26.91 -1.47 19.69
N ASP A 108 27.68 -1.92 18.71
CA ASP A 108 28.67 -1.12 17.98
C ASP A 108 28.07 -0.33 16.81
N LEU A 109 26.74 -0.34 16.68
CA LEU A 109 25.95 0.35 15.65
C LEU A 109 26.05 -0.24 14.23
N THR A 110 26.73 -1.37 14.06
CA THR A 110 26.66 -2.12 12.81
C THR A 110 25.27 -2.73 12.61
N VAL A 111 24.92 -3.03 11.36
CA VAL A 111 23.62 -3.58 10.98
C VAL A 111 23.83 -4.89 10.24
N GLU A 112 23.21 -5.95 10.74
CA GLU A 112 23.09 -7.23 10.04
C GLU A 112 21.65 -7.43 9.54
N ILE A 113 21.50 -8.15 8.42
CA ILE A 113 20.20 -8.36 7.77
C ILE A 113 19.86 -9.86 7.71
N LEU A 114 18.59 -10.20 7.94
CA LEU A 114 18.03 -11.53 7.68
C LEU A 114 16.84 -11.42 6.70
N PRO A 115 16.81 -12.19 5.59
CA PRO A 115 17.72 -13.29 5.25
C PRO A 115 19.14 -12.81 4.94
N ARG A 116 20.16 -13.61 5.29
CA ARG A 116 21.58 -13.23 5.04
C ARG A 116 21.87 -13.08 3.54
N GLU A 117 21.16 -13.85 2.73
CA GLU A 117 21.26 -13.86 1.28
C GLU A 117 20.30 -12.84 0.64
N PHE A 118 19.87 -11.79 1.37
CA PHE A 118 18.89 -10.81 0.90
C PHE A 118 19.19 -10.26 -0.51
N GLU A 119 20.45 -10.03 -0.84
CA GLU A 119 20.84 -9.55 -2.18
C GLU A 119 20.63 -10.58 -3.29
N MET A 120 20.67 -11.88 -2.97
CA MET A 120 20.49 -12.99 -3.92
C MET A 120 19.06 -13.52 -3.94
N SER A 121 18.47 -13.78 -2.76
CA SER A 121 17.16 -14.41 -2.60
C SER A 121 16.02 -13.41 -2.44
N GLY A 122 16.33 -12.14 -2.17
CA GLY A 122 15.34 -11.12 -1.84
C GLY A 122 14.78 -11.24 -0.41
N PRO A 123 13.73 -10.44 -0.10
CA PRO A 123 13.04 -10.46 1.19
C PRO A 123 12.23 -11.75 1.39
N TYR A 124 11.85 -12.02 2.65
CA TYR A 124 10.75 -12.94 2.93
C TYR A 124 9.43 -12.37 2.42
N VAL A 125 8.47 -13.25 2.15
CA VAL A 125 7.12 -12.88 1.70
C VAL A 125 6.09 -13.46 2.66
N LEU A 126 5.23 -12.59 3.16
CA LEU A 126 4.04 -12.93 3.93
C LEU A 126 2.84 -12.75 3.01
N THR A 127 2.07 -13.80 2.76
CA THR A 127 0.92 -13.76 1.84
C THR A 127 -0.40 -13.95 2.59
N PRO A 128 -1.51 -13.39 2.10
CA PRO A 128 -2.84 -13.85 2.43
C PRO A 128 -2.96 -15.37 2.36
N GLY A 129 -3.37 -15.97 3.47
CA GLY A 129 -3.73 -17.37 3.57
C GLY A 129 -5.24 -17.58 3.50
N PRO A 130 -5.66 -18.85 3.41
CA PRO A 130 -7.04 -19.23 3.62
C PRO A 130 -7.52 -18.78 5.02
N MET A 131 -8.80 -18.45 5.11
CA MET A 131 -9.47 -18.32 6.40
C MET A 131 -9.63 -19.70 7.06
N SER A 132 -10.00 -19.73 8.34
CA SER A 132 -10.32 -20.98 9.02
C SER A 132 -11.52 -21.67 8.35
N GLY A 133 -11.35 -22.90 7.86
CA GLY A 133 -12.43 -23.70 7.29
C GLY A 133 -11.97 -24.56 6.11
N LYS A 134 -12.78 -25.56 5.75
CA LYS A 134 -12.54 -26.34 4.53
C LYS A 134 -12.91 -25.52 3.31
N LEU A 135 -12.12 -25.67 2.25
CA LEU A 135 -12.48 -25.12 0.95
C LEU A 135 -13.73 -25.84 0.44
N ASP A 136 -14.69 -25.07 -0.05
CA ASP A 136 -15.95 -25.56 -0.59
C ASP A 136 -16.18 -24.97 -1.98
N GLU A 137 -16.36 -25.84 -2.98
CA GLU A 137 -16.53 -25.46 -4.38
C GLU A 137 -17.95 -24.96 -4.68
N GLY A 138 -18.90 -25.12 -3.76
CA GLY A 138 -20.27 -24.64 -3.91
C GLY A 138 -20.40 -23.11 -3.94
N PHE A 139 -19.35 -22.37 -3.57
CA PHE A 139 -19.26 -20.91 -3.75
C PHE A 139 -18.74 -20.57 -5.15
N ILE A 140 -19.61 -20.01 -5.99
CA ILE A 140 -19.33 -19.69 -7.40
C ILE A 140 -19.35 -18.18 -7.62
N LEU A 141 -18.23 -17.62 -8.08
CA LEU A 141 -18.13 -16.21 -8.44
C LEU A 141 -18.99 -15.91 -9.68
N LEU A 142 -19.96 -15.00 -9.54
CA LEU A 142 -20.83 -14.55 -10.62
C LEU A 142 -20.35 -13.25 -11.29
N SER A 143 -19.61 -12.42 -10.55
CA SER A 143 -19.01 -11.21 -11.12
C SER A 143 -17.94 -11.62 -12.13
N THR A 144 -18.21 -11.38 -13.41
CA THR A 144 -17.38 -11.78 -14.54
C THR A 144 -16.02 -11.10 -14.52
N GLU A 145 -14.99 -11.84 -14.96
CA GLU A 145 -13.68 -11.28 -15.31
C GLU A 145 -13.85 -10.43 -16.58
N GLY A 146 -13.86 -9.11 -16.42
CA GLY A 146 -13.93 -8.19 -17.55
C GLY A 146 -13.79 -6.75 -17.10
N GLU A 147 -13.12 -5.91 -17.91
CA GLU A 147 -13.12 -4.46 -17.73
C GLU A 147 -14.51 -3.92 -18.10
N PHE A 148 -15.47 -4.08 -17.19
CA PHE A 148 -16.72 -3.33 -17.28
C PHE A 148 -16.41 -1.88 -16.91
N GLU A 149 -16.71 -0.95 -17.82
CA GLU A 149 -16.91 0.46 -17.47
C GLU A 149 -18.14 0.54 -16.56
N SER A 150 -17.95 0.25 -15.28
CA SER A 150 -18.98 0.33 -14.27
C SER A 150 -18.65 1.43 -13.28
N ASP A 151 -19.67 2.19 -12.90
CA ASP A 151 -19.59 3.24 -11.88
C ASP A 151 -19.43 2.66 -10.46
N ALA A 152 -19.34 1.33 -10.33
CA ALA A 152 -19.10 0.63 -9.07
C ALA A 152 -18.41 -0.71 -9.31
N PHE A 153 -17.57 -1.10 -8.36
CA PHE A 153 -17.17 -2.50 -8.19
C PHE A 153 -18.35 -3.33 -7.69
N VAL A 154 -18.56 -4.51 -8.26
CA VAL A 154 -19.57 -5.47 -7.82
C VAL A 154 -18.90 -6.82 -7.61
N PHE A 155 -19.04 -7.35 -6.40
CA PHE A 155 -18.64 -8.71 -6.04
C PHE A 155 -19.91 -9.52 -5.77
N ALA A 156 -20.16 -10.52 -6.61
CA ALA A 156 -21.37 -11.34 -6.51
C ALA A 156 -20.99 -12.82 -6.51
N VAL A 157 -21.52 -13.58 -5.55
CA VAL A 157 -21.22 -15.01 -5.38
C VAL A 157 -22.52 -15.77 -5.19
N SER A 158 -22.72 -16.80 -6.00
CA SER A 158 -23.77 -17.81 -5.79
C SER A 158 -23.25 -18.87 -4.82
N PHE A 159 -24.10 -19.30 -3.90
CA PHE A 159 -23.87 -20.48 -3.07
C PHE A 159 -25.05 -21.46 -3.15
N PHE A 160 -25.80 -21.41 -4.26
CA PHE A 160 -27.03 -22.19 -4.46
C PHE A 160 -26.86 -23.68 -4.18
N GLU A 161 -25.73 -24.28 -4.57
CA GLU A 161 -25.44 -25.71 -4.38
C GLU A 161 -25.41 -26.12 -2.90
N ILE A 162 -25.01 -25.20 -2.02
CA ILE A 162 -24.80 -25.46 -0.59
C ILE A 162 -25.73 -24.63 0.29
N ALA A 163 -26.75 -23.98 -0.30
CA ALA A 163 -27.62 -23.02 0.38
C ALA A 163 -28.39 -23.62 1.56
N GLU A 164 -28.81 -24.89 1.44
CA GLU A 164 -29.53 -25.60 2.51
C GLU A 164 -28.60 -26.10 3.63
N GLU A 165 -27.29 -26.17 3.38
CA GLU A 165 -26.30 -26.70 4.33
C GLU A 165 -25.64 -25.62 5.19
N ILE A 166 -25.64 -24.37 4.72
CA ILE A 166 -25.00 -23.25 5.41
C ILE A 166 -26.00 -22.47 6.26
N ASP A 167 -25.56 -21.99 7.42
CA ASP A 167 -26.33 -21.02 8.20
C ASP A 167 -26.11 -19.60 7.62
N PRO A 168 -27.15 -18.94 7.05
CA PRO A 168 -27.01 -17.62 6.42
C PRO A 168 -26.50 -16.53 7.38
N SER A 169 -26.79 -16.65 8.68
CA SER A 169 -26.36 -15.67 9.70
C SER A 169 -24.84 -15.69 9.96
N THR A 170 -24.20 -16.80 9.58
CA THR A 170 -22.76 -17.02 9.75
C THR A 170 -21.94 -16.58 8.55
N ILE A 171 -22.59 -16.22 7.43
CA ILE A 171 -21.92 -15.74 6.24
C ILE A 171 -21.11 -14.50 6.59
N ARG A 172 -19.83 -14.50 6.21
CA ARG A 172 -18.94 -13.34 6.29
C ARG A 172 -18.33 -13.09 4.93
N VAL A 173 -18.37 -11.84 4.52
CA VAL A 173 -17.91 -11.38 3.22
C VAL A 173 -16.66 -10.55 3.42
N TRP A 174 -15.56 -10.96 2.79
CA TRP A 174 -14.27 -10.28 2.92
C TRP A 174 -13.84 -9.75 1.57
N VAL A 175 -13.57 -8.45 1.49
CA VAL A 175 -13.08 -7.79 0.27
C VAL A 175 -11.98 -6.81 0.64
N GLY A 176 -10.81 -6.95 0.02
CA GLY A 176 -9.68 -6.05 0.30
C GLY A 176 -9.18 -6.16 1.75
N GLY A 177 -9.32 -7.35 2.35
CA GLY A 177 -8.92 -7.63 3.74
C GLY A 177 -9.85 -7.03 4.80
N ARG A 178 -10.98 -6.44 4.39
CA ARG A 178 -12.01 -5.88 5.27
C ARG A 178 -13.23 -6.80 5.30
N ASP A 179 -13.83 -6.94 6.49
CA ASP A 179 -15.16 -7.52 6.63
C ASP A 179 -16.18 -6.51 6.11
N VAL A 180 -16.83 -6.85 5.00
CA VAL A 180 -17.87 -6.05 4.33
C VAL A 180 -19.25 -6.69 4.43
N THR A 181 -19.44 -7.60 5.38
CA THR A 181 -20.69 -8.36 5.54
C THR A 181 -21.89 -7.45 5.73
N LYS A 182 -21.74 -6.34 6.46
CA LYS A 182 -22.84 -5.40 6.74
C LYS A 182 -23.21 -4.54 5.54
N GLU A 183 -22.25 -4.34 4.63
CA GLU A 183 -22.40 -3.61 3.37
C GLU A 183 -22.85 -4.52 2.22
N SER A 184 -23.00 -5.82 2.49
CA SER A 184 -23.39 -6.82 1.51
C SER A 184 -24.89 -7.15 1.61
N THR A 185 -25.54 -7.35 0.47
CA THR A 185 -26.88 -7.93 0.39
C THR A 185 -26.74 -9.44 0.32
N ILE A 186 -27.23 -10.13 1.35
CA ILE A 186 -27.22 -11.60 1.43
C ILE A 186 -28.66 -12.09 1.28
N THR A 187 -28.91 -12.91 0.26
CA THR A 187 -30.17 -13.60 0.01
C THR A 187 -30.04 -15.08 0.36
N ASP A 188 -31.07 -15.88 0.09
CA ASP A 188 -31.08 -17.32 0.39
C ASP A 188 -30.00 -18.12 -0.36
N ASN A 189 -29.48 -17.61 -1.47
CA ASN A 189 -28.53 -18.34 -2.33
C ASN A 189 -27.43 -17.46 -2.94
N THR A 190 -27.39 -16.16 -2.62
CA THR A 190 -26.47 -15.21 -3.26
C THR A 190 -25.97 -14.18 -2.26
N VAL A 191 -24.71 -13.78 -2.41
CA VAL A 191 -24.11 -12.61 -1.76
C VAL A 191 -23.78 -11.59 -2.84
N VAL A 192 -24.15 -10.32 -2.62
CA VAL A 192 -23.77 -9.20 -3.48
C VAL A 192 -23.21 -8.05 -2.65
N TYR A 193 -21.97 -7.66 -2.93
CA TYR A 193 -21.31 -6.47 -2.39
C TYR A 193 -21.07 -5.46 -3.52
N ARG A 194 -21.26 -4.17 -3.22
CA ARG A 194 -21.07 -3.08 -4.18
C ARG A 194 -20.26 -1.94 -3.57
N ASP A 195 -19.22 -1.47 -4.27
CA ASP A 195 -18.37 -0.36 -3.85
C ASP A 195 -18.22 0.67 -4.96
N SER A 196 -18.68 1.90 -4.73
CA SER A 196 -18.56 3.02 -5.68
C SER A 196 -17.30 3.86 -5.48
N LYS A 197 -16.41 3.48 -4.55
CA LYS A 197 -15.21 4.24 -4.18
C LYS A 197 -13.92 3.46 -4.43
N THR A 198 -13.85 2.74 -5.55
CA THR A 198 -12.67 1.93 -5.90
C THR A 198 -11.59 2.72 -6.64
N LYS A 199 -10.34 2.34 -6.39
CA LYS A 199 -9.15 3.08 -6.86
C LYS A 199 -8.49 2.49 -8.10
N GLY A 200 -9.05 1.44 -8.70
CA GLY A 200 -8.39 0.76 -9.81
C GLY A 200 -7.32 -0.23 -9.36
N GLU A 201 -7.42 -0.75 -8.14
CA GLU A 201 -6.47 -1.69 -7.57
C GLU A 201 -6.97 -3.14 -7.66
N GLU A 202 -6.05 -4.09 -7.67
CA GLU A 202 -6.37 -5.51 -7.50
C GLU A 202 -6.72 -5.78 -6.04
N VAL A 203 -7.86 -6.39 -5.78
CA VAL A 203 -8.35 -6.75 -4.44
C VAL A 203 -8.62 -8.24 -4.38
N ARG A 204 -8.28 -8.86 -3.26
CA ARG A 204 -8.65 -10.24 -2.97
C ARG A 204 -9.96 -10.29 -2.20
N ALA A 205 -10.82 -11.23 -2.56
CA ALA A 205 -12.13 -11.43 -1.95
C ALA A 205 -12.39 -12.91 -1.66
N LEU A 206 -13.13 -13.18 -0.59
CA LEU A 206 -13.59 -14.51 -0.22
C LEU A 206 -14.86 -14.43 0.62
N ILE A 207 -15.54 -15.57 0.74
CA ILE A 207 -16.68 -15.75 1.63
C ILE A 207 -16.37 -16.89 2.60
N THR A 208 -16.78 -16.73 3.86
CA THR A 208 -16.81 -17.82 4.84
C THR A 208 -18.21 -18.03 5.38
N ALA A 209 -18.52 -19.26 5.76
CA ALA A 209 -19.78 -19.63 6.40
C ALA A 209 -19.56 -20.82 7.34
N VAL A 210 -20.60 -21.21 8.06
CA VAL A 210 -20.64 -22.42 8.90
C VAL A 210 -21.67 -23.38 8.33
N LYS A 211 -21.25 -24.62 8.10
CA LYS A 211 -22.10 -25.80 7.87
C LYS A 211 -22.18 -26.64 9.15
N GLU A 212 -23.05 -27.64 9.19
CA GLU A 212 -23.13 -28.61 10.30
C GLU A 212 -21.76 -29.26 10.61
N GLU A 213 -20.98 -29.57 9.57
CA GLU A 213 -19.65 -30.19 9.71
C GLU A 213 -18.53 -29.20 10.14
N GLY A 214 -18.83 -27.91 10.19
CA GLY A 214 -17.91 -26.86 10.62
C GLY A 214 -17.77 -25.70 9.63
N LYS A 215 -16.70 -24.93 9.79
CA LYS A 215 -16.45 -23.74 8.95
C LYS A 215 -16.06 -24.13 7.53
N VAL A 216 -16.63 -23.43 6.57
CA VAL A 216 -16.30 -23.53 5.14
C VAL A 216 -15.91 -22.17 4.57
N GLN A 217 -15.17 -22.19 3.48
CA GLN A 217 -14.76 -20.99 2.76
C GLN A 217 -14.75 -21.20 1.26
N SER A 218 -14.93 -20.11 0.53
CA SER A 218 -14.72 -20.07 -0.92
C SER A 218 -13.23 -20.09 -1.28
N HIS A 219 -12.95 -20.19 -2.58
CA HIS A 219 -11.67 -19.80 -3.14
C HIS A 219 -11.38 -18.31 -2.86
N ILE A 220 -10.11 -17.95 -2.80
CA ILE A 220 -9.69 -16.55 -2.77
C ILE A 220 -9.64 -16.05 -4.22
N TRP A 221 -10.54 -15.13 -4.55
CA TRP A 221 -10.58 -14.52 -5.87
C TRP A 221 -9.75 -13.25 -5.90
N SER A 222 -8.93 -13.05 -6.93
CA SER A 222 -8.19 -11.81 -7.17
C SER A 222 -8.89 -11.03 -8.27
N ILE A 223 -9.38 -9.82 -7.97
CA ILE A 223 -10.27 -9.07 -8.85
C ILE A 223 -9.73 -7.65 -9.03
N LYS A 224 -9.56 -7.23 -10.29
CA LYS A 224 -9.19 -5.84 -10.62
C LYS A 224 -10.41 -4.94 -10.48
N THR A 225 -10.38 -4.01 -9.53
CA THR A 225 -11.47 -3.04 -9.35
C THR A 225 -11.44 -1.97 -10.45
N PRO A 226 -12.58 -1.40 -10.87
CA PRO A 226 -12.59 -0.25 -11.77
C PRO A 226 -12.00 0.98 -11.07
N LYS A 227 -11.33 1.85 -11.83
CA LYS A 227 -10.86 3.15 -11.33
C LYS A 227 -11.96 4.19 -11.49
N ILE A 228 -12.72 4.42 -10.42
CA ILE A 228 -13.80 5.40 -10.43
C ILE A 228 -13.19 6.77 -10.16
N ARG A 229 -13.09 7.61 -11.19
CA ARG A 229 -12.72 9.02 -11.00
C ARG A 229 -13.97 9.80 -10.62
N ALA A 230 -13.94 10.47 -9.48
CA ALA A 230 -14.91 11.52 -9.19
C ALA A 230 -14.82 12.57 -10.31
N ARG A 231 -15.85 12.67 -11.16
CA ARG A 231 -15.98 13.78 -12.10
C ARG A 231 -16.32 15.02 -11.29
N ILE A 232 -15.33 15.83 -10.95
CA ILE A 232 -15.57 17.18 -10.47
C ILE A 232 -15.98 17.99 -11.70
N PRO A 233 -17.21 18.56 -11.78
CA PRO A 233 -17.65 19.33 -12.94
C PRO A 233 -16.96 20.71 -12.92
N LEU A 234 -15.68 20.73 -13.30
CA LEU A 234 -14.90 21.94 -13.48
C LEU A 234 -14.94 22.33 -14.96
N ASN A 235 -15.69 23.38 -15.26
CA ASN A 235 -15.69 23.99 -16.58
C ASN A 235 -14.88 25.29 -16.51
N PHE A 236 -13.77 25.34 -17.24
CA PHE A 236 -12.97 26.55 -17.43
C PHE A 236 -13.23 27.09 -18.83
N THR A 237 -13.55 28.37 -18.94
CA THR A 237 -13.72 29.05 -20.22
C THR A 237 -13.07 30.42 -20.13
N GLY A 238 -12.23 30.75 -21.11
CA GLY A 238 -11.59 32.06 -21.18
C GLY A 238 -11.45 32.55 -22.60
N SER A 239 -11.37 33.88 -22.73
CA SER A 239 -11.16 34.59 -23.99
C SER A 239 -10.11 35.66 -23.80
N VAL A 240 -9.28 35.87 -24.82
CA VAL A 240 -8.31 36.97 -24.87
C VAL A 240 -8.69 37.85 -26.05
N ASN A 241 -8.88 39.13 -25.80
CA ASN A 241 -9.30 40.10 -26.78
C ASN A 241 -8.22 41.18 -26.94
N PHE A 242 -8.03 41.63 -28.18
CA PHE A 242 -7.08 42.68 -28.54
C PHE A 242 -7.82 43.75 -29.35
N ALA A 243 -7.67 45.01 -28.96
CA ALA A 243 -8.20 46.16 -29.69
C ALA A 243 -7.09 47.20 -29.87
N SER A 244 -7.00 47.78 -31.07
CA SER A 244 -6.11 48.88 -31.37
C SER A 244 -6.77 49.78 -32.41
N ASN A 245 -6.56 51.09 -32.26
CA ASN A 245 -7.07 52.08 -33.20
C ASN A 245 -5.98 52.42 -34.23
N ILE A 246 -6.37 52.53 -35.50
CA ILE A 246 -5.47 52.97 -36.57
C ILE A 246 -5.98 54.32 -37.08
N TYR A 247 -5.17 55.36 -36.93
CA TYR A 247 -5.46 56.70 -37.42
C TYR A 247 -4.69 56.96 -38.72
N ASN A 248 -5.34 57.60 -39.68
CA ASN A 248 -4.66 58.11 -40.88
C ASN A 248 -4.35 59.59 -40.65
N HIS A 249 -3.07 59.93 -40.49
CA HIS A 249 -2.64 61.32 -40.29
C HIS A 249 -2.11 61.92 -41.59
N ASP A 250 -2.66 63.08 -41.97
CA ASP A 250 -2.16 63.91 -43.06
C ASP A 250 -1.17 64.95 -42.48
N TYR A 251 0.11 64.83 -42.81
CA TYR A 251 1.22 65.53 -42.14
C TYR A 251 1.38 67.01 -42.54
N SER A 252 0.35 67.67 -43.09
CA SER A 252 0.48 69.06 -43.55
C SER A 252 0.08 70.11 -42.52
N GLU A 253 -0.70 69.77 -41.49
CA GLU A 253 -1.13 70.73 -40.47
C GLU A 253 -1.20 70.04 -39.10
N THR A 254 -0.65 70.68 -38.06
CA THR A 254 -0.67 70.27 -36.62
C THR A 254 0.19 69.07 -36.18
N LEU A 255 1.44 69.37 -35.77
CA LEU A 255 2.38 68.47 -35.06
C LEU A 255 2.09 68.32 -33.55
N THR A 256 1.01 68.93 -33.05
CA THR A 256 0.71 69.03 -31.61
C THR A 256 -0.21 67.92 -31.07
N ASP A 257 -0.94 67.20 -31.92
CA ASP A 257 -1.91 66.17 -31.48
C ASP A 257 -1.32 64.75 -31.29
N VAL A 258 -0.06 64.52 -31.71
CA VAL A 258 0.57 63.18 -31.63
C VAL A 258 1.00 62.80 -30.20
N LEU A 259 1.07 63.77 -29.28
CA LEU A 259 1.62 63.56 -27.94
C LEU A 259 0.57 63.42 -26.81
N GLU A 260 -0.73 63.47 -27.10
CA GLU A 260 -1.78 63.40 -26.06
C GLU A 260 -2.55 62.07 -25.98
N ASN A 261 -2.27 61.07 -26.84
CA ASN A 261 -3.06 59.84 -26.86
C ASN A 261 -2.44 58.73 -26.00
N GLU A 262 -2.73 58.71 -24.70
CA GLU A 262 -2.20 57.70 -23.75
C GLU A 262 -2.86 56.30 -23.83
N ASN A 263 -3.70 55.95 -24.83
CA ASN A 263 -4.35 54.63 -24.92
C ASN A 263 -4.62 54.15 -26.37
N ASP A 264 -3.58 53.87 -27.17
CA ASP A 264 -3.71 53.42 -28.58
C ASP A 264 -3.86 51.88 -28.77
N TRP A 265 -3.72 51.11 -27.69
CA TRP A 265 -3.95 49.67 -27.70
C TRP A 265 -4.46 49.22 -26.35
N MET A 266 -5.28 48.16 -26.34
CA MET A 266 -5.80 47.54 -25.13
C MET A 266 -5.95 46.05 -25.35
N ALA A 267 -5.51 45.26 -24.38
CA ALA A 267 -5.75 43.82 -24.34
C ALA A 267 -6.47 43.47 -23.04
N TRP A 268 -7.47 42.60 -23.11
CA TRP A 268 -8.08 42.08 -21.90
C TRP A 268 -8.33 40.58 -22.00
N GLY A 269 -8.20 39.91 -20.86
CA GLY A 269 -8.48 38.51 -20.71
C GLY A 269 -9.65 38.31 -19.76
N ASP A 270 -10.65 37.58 -20.20
CA ASP A 270 -11.76 37.14 -19.37
C ASP A 270 -11.56 35.66 -19.05
N ALA A 271 -11.62 35.29 -17.78
CA ALA A 271 -11.56 33.90 -17.35
C ALA A 271 -12.73 33.59 -16.40
N SER A 272 -13.39 32.47 -16.67
CA SER A 272 -14.48 31.95 -15.86
C SER A 272 -14.19 30.51 -15.44
N LEU A 273 -14.44 30.23 -14.16
CA LEU A 273 -14.32 28.90 -13.58
C LEU A 273 -15.65 28.54 -12.92
N ASN A 274 -16.29 27.47 -13.37
CA ASN A 274 -17.52 26.95 -12.78
C ASN A 274 -17.26 25.57 -12.16
N SER A 275 -17.64 25.41 -10.89
CA SER A 275 -17.48 24.18 -10.11
C SER A 275 -18.79 23.43 -9.82
N GLY A 276 -19.90 23.83 -10.46
CA GLY A 276 -21.25 23.31 -10.23
C GLY A 276 -21.98 23.88 -9.01
N ILE A 277 -21.25 24.43 -8.02
CA ILE A 277 -21.82 25.05 -6.81
C ILE A 277 -21.49 26.55 -6.73
N ALA A 278 -20.35 26.96 -7.30
CA ALA A 278 -19.95 28.36 -7.37
C ALA A 278 -19.24 28.64 -8.69
N THR A 279 -19.42 29.88 -9.17
CA THR A 279 -18.75 30.40 -10.35
C THR A 279 -17.87 31.58 -9.96
N ALA A 280 -16.60 31.53 -10.37
CA ALA A 280 -15.65 32.62 -10.19
C ALA A 280 -15.36 33.27 -11.55
N TYR A 281 -15.27 34.59 -11.56
CA TYR A 281 -14.96 35.41 -12.73
C TYR A 281 -13.79 36.32 -12.40
N THR A 282 -12.86 36.45 -13.33
CA THR A 282 -11.79 37.44 -13.26
C THR A 282 -11.60 38.08 -14.63
N ASN A 283 -11.45 39.40 -14.63
CA ASN A 283 -11.13 40.17 -15.81
C ASN A 283 -9.76 40.81 -15.55
N LEU A 284 -8.83 40.59 -16.47
CA LEU A 284 -7.50 41.19 -16.42
C LEU A 284 -7.38 42.19 -17.56
N LEU A 285 -7.21 43.46 -17.21
CA LEU A 285 -6.99 44.54 -18.16
C LEU A 285 -5.48 44.79 -18.29
N PHE A 286 -5.01 44.83 -19.53
CA PHE A 286 -3.66 45.23 -19.91
C PHE A 286 -3.79 46.45 -20.82
N SER A 287 -3.40 47.61 -20.31
CA SER A 287 -3.33 48.91 -21.01
C SER A 287 -1.90 49.39 -21.04
#